data_AF-A0A949CLU1-F1
#
_entry.id   AF-A0A949CLU1-F1
#
_cell.length_a   1.000
_cell.length_b   1.000
_cell.length_c   1.000
_cell.angle_alpha   90.00
_cell.angle_beta   90.00
_cell.angle_gamma   90.00
#
_symmetry.space_group_name_H-M   'P 1'
#
loop_
_entity.id
_entity.type
_entity.pdbx_description
1 polymer ?
#
loop_
_entity_poly.entity_id
_entity_poly.type
_entity_poly.pdbx_seq_one_letter_code
_entity_poly.pdbx_strand_id
1 'polypeptide(L)'
;MDVYYRFLAKSLAMLPLIMIGCKAPQACCDPSIVARQIACRTSMTMETVPPCQTRIPTNVLLEDGLSEDEAVLTALSNNSAFQSTLALLGAAGGDAVQATLLANPQFLTYFPSGAKEGQYTLFAPIESYLLRPARVKVANREYRRVGEQLVQNGLNLSRDVRVAYADWALAKAQTDLATEAQEIRDAI
;
A
#
# COMPACT_ATOMS: atom_id res chain seq x y z
N MET A 1 -8.94 58.36 14.88
CA MET A 1 -9.58 57.21 14.22
C MET A 1 -8.74 56.60 13.09
N ASP A 2 -7.90 57.37 12.40
CA ASP A 2 -7.05 56.86 11.30
C ASP A 2 -5.97 55.84 11.69
N VAL A 3 -5.41 55.93 12.89
CA VAL A 3 -4.34 55.02 13.35
C VAL A 3 -4.87 53.60 13.58
N TYR A 4 -6.12 53.48 14.04
CA TYR A 4 -6.77 52.19 14.32
C TYR A 4 -7.12 51.46 13.01
N TYR A 5 -7.65 52.18 12.01
CA TYR A 5 -7.97 51.61 10.69
C TYR A 5 -6.71 51.17 9.92
N ARG A 6 -5.58 51.88 10.07
CA ARG A 6 -4.30 51.51 9.44
C ARG A 6 -3.66 50.26 10.07
N PHE A 7 -3.86 50.01 11.36
CA PHE A 7 -3.42 48.77 12.02
C PHE A 7 -4.32 47.58 11.67
N LEU A 8 -5.64 47.79 11.62
CA LEU A 8 -6.62 46.76 11.26
C LEU A 8 -6.52 46.34 9.79
N ALA A 9 -6.26 47.28 8.88
CA ALA A 9 -6.04 46.98 7.47
C ALA A 9 -4.73 46.19 7.23
N LYS A 10 -3.68 46.45 8.03
CA LYS A 10 -2.41 45.72 7.96
C LYS A 10 -2.50 44.31 8.53
N SER A 11 -3.28 44.08 9.59
CA SER A 11 -3.51 42.73 10.11
C SER A 11 -4.40 41.90 9.18
N LEU A 12 -5.41 42.52 8.54
CA LEU A 12 -6.27 41.85 7.56
C LEU A 12 -5.50 41.44 6.28
N ALA A 13 -4.49 42.21 5.88
CA ALA A 13 -3.65 41.91 4.72
C ALA A 13 -2.64 40.76 4.95
N MET A 14 -2.32 40.43 6.22
CA MET A 14 -1.41 39.33 6.58
C MET A 14 -2.11 37.95 6.62
N LEU A 15 -3.43 37.94 6.84
CA LEU A 15 -4.23 36.72 6.93
C LEU A 15 -4.24 35.85 5.65
N PRO A 16 -4.35 36.40 4.41
CA PRO A 16 -4.33 35.58 3.20
C PRO A 16 -2.95 34.99 2.86
N LEU A 17 -1.85 35.53 3.41
CA LEU A 17 -0.49 35.03 3.15
C LEU A 17 -0.20 33.71 3.88
N ILE A 18 -0.89 33.45 4.99
CA ILE A 18 -0.71 32.24 5.80
C ILE A 18 -1.45 31.03 5.17
N MET A 19 -2.48 31.26 4.36
CA MET A 19 -3.35 30.19 3.82
C MET A 19 -2.87 29.58 2.50
N ILE A 20 -1.80 30.08 1.87
CA ILE A 20 -1.28 29.57 0.58
C ILE A 20 -0.40 28.31 0.76
N GLY A 21 -0.07 27.94 2.00
CA GLY A 21 0.89 26.86 2.30
C GLY A 21 0.37 25.42 2.24
N CYS A 22 -0.94 25.19 2.24
CA CYS A 22 -1.49 23.83 2.25
C CYS A 22 -1.56 23.23 0.84
N LYS A 23 -0.42 22.79 0.30
CA LYS A 23 -0.40 21.86 -0.83
C LYS A 23 -0.34 20.43 -0.28
N ALA A 24 -1.37 19.64 -0.54
CA ALA A 24 -1.38 18.23 -0.14
C ALA A 24 -0.18 17.50 -0.79
N PRO A 25 0.57 16.69 -0.02
CA PRO A 25 1.67 15.91 -0.56
C PRO A 25 1.08 14.87 -1.53
N GLN A 26 1.56 14.89 -2.77
CA GLN A 26 1.09 13.98 -3.81
C GLN A 26 2.20 12.97 -4.10
N ALA A 27 1.94 11.70 -3.80
CA ALA A 27 2.83 10.61 -4.19
C ALA A 27 2.96 10.56 -5.72
N CYS A 28 4.15 10.21 -6.24
CA CYS A 28 4.40 10.21 -7.68
C CYS A 28 3.66 9.09 -8.44
N CYS A 29 3.19 8.06 -7.74
CA CYS A 29 2.43 6.97 -8.34
C CYS A 29 1.10 6.82 -7.61
N ASP A 30 0.03 6.68 -8.40
CA ASP A 30 -1.31 6.45 -7.88
C ASP A 30 -1.45 4.95 -7.56
N PRO A 31 -1.73 4.56 -6.30
CA PRO A 31 -1.98 3.17 -5.92
C PRO A 31 -3.06 2.51 -6.78
N SER A 32 -4.01 3.30 -7.31
CA SER A 32 -5.05 2.82 -8.22
C SER A 32 -4.48 2.25 -9.52
N ILE A 33 -3.31 2.71 -9.98
CA ILE A 33 -2.67 2.20 -11.20
C ILE A 33 -2.17 0.76 -11.01
N VAL A 34 -1.60 0.45 -9.84
CA VAL A 34 -1.11 -0.91 -9.54
C VAL A 34 -2.29 -1.86 -9.39
N ALA A 35 -3.32 -1.43 -8.67
CA ALA A 35 -4.58 -2.17 -8.55
C ALA A 35 -5.22 -2.40 -9.94
N ARG A 36 -5.23 -1.37 -10.80
CA ARG A 36 -5.79 -1.44 -12.15
C ARG A 36 -4.95 -2.28 -13.11
N GLN A 37 -3.63 -2.28 -13.00
CA GLN A 37 -2.76 -3.11 -13.84
C GLN A 37 -2.92 -4.60 -13.53
N ILE A 38 -3.06 -4.95 -12.25
CA ILE A 38 -3.34 -6.32 -11.85
C ILE A 38 -4.76 -6.68 -12.27
N ALA A 39 -5.77 -5.88 -11.93
CA ALA A 39 -7.15 -6.14 -12.35
C ALA A 39 -7.33 -6.27 -13.88
N CYS A 40 -6.64 -5.46 -14.69
CA CYS A 40 -6.68 -5.57 -16.15
C CYS A 40 -5.99 -6.82 -16.70
N ARG A 41 -5.06 -7.44 -15.97
CA ARG A 41 -4.26 -8.58 -16.46
C ARG A 41 -4.67 -9.91 -15.83
N THR A 42 -5.25 -9.88 -14.64
CA THR A 42 -5.74 -11.07 -13.93
C THR A 42 -7.25 -11.13 -13.85
N SER A 43 -7.97 -10.08 -14.28
CA SER A 43 -9.43 -9.92 -14.14
C SER A 43 -9.92 -9.90 -12.67
N MET A 44 -9.03 -9.61 -11.71
CA MET A 44 -9.30 -9.78 -10.28
C MET A 44 -8.93 -8.55 -9.43
N THR A 45 -9.76 -8.24 -8.43
CA THR A 45 -9.55 -7.14 -7.46
C THR A 45 -8.81 -7.62 -6.22
N MET A 46 -7.80 -6.86 -5.77
CA MET A 46 -7.02 -7.18 -4.58
C MET A 46 -7.75 -6.80 -3.29
N GLU A 47 -7.77 -7.72 -2.34
CA GLU A 47 -8.14 -7.46 -0.95
C GLU A 47 -6.91 -7.57 -0.04
N THR A 48 -6.79 -6.65 0.91
CA THR A 48 -5.83 -6.75 2.01
C THR A 48 -6.43 -7.62 3.10
N VAL A 49 -5.78 -8.73 3.43
CA VAL A 49 -6.22 -9.63 4.51
C VAL A 49 -5.34 -9.41 5.75
N PRO A 50 -5.90 -9.27 6.95
CA PRO A 50 -5.11 -9.17 8.18
C PRO A 50 -4.18 -10.38 8.36
N PRO A 51 -3.02 -10.21 8.99
CA PRO A 51 -2.12 -11.31 9.26
C PRO A 51 -2.81 -12.40 10.09
N CYS A 52 -2.48 -13.65 9.79
CA CYS A 52 -3.03 -14.85 10.45
C CYS A 52 -4.54 -15.07 10.26
N GLN A 53 -5.17 -14.37 9.31
CA GLN A 53 -6.54 -14.64 8.92
C GLN A 53 -6.58 -15.19 7.49
N THR A 54 -7.46 -16.17 7.28
CA THR A 54 -7.79 -16.67 5.95
C THR A 54 -9.17 -16.16 5.58
N ARG A 55 -9.30 -15.58 4.39
CA ARG A 55 -10.56 -15.06 3.89
C ARG A 55 -10.88 -15.70 2.54
N ILE A 56 -12.07 -16.27 2.43
CA ILE A 56 -12.61 -16.68 1.14
C ILE A 56 -13.25 -15.44 0.51
N PRO A 57 -12.82 -15.03 -0.70
CA PRO A 57 -13.42 -13.90 -1.40
C PRO A 57 -14.92 -14.11 -1.63
N THR A 58 -15.72 -13.03 -1.59
CA THR A 58 -17.19 -13.12 -1.75
C THR A 58 -17.63 -13.61 -3.13
N ASN A 59 -16.75 -13.51 -4.12
CA ASN A 59 -16.96 -13.97 -5.49
C ASN A 59 -16.55 -15.43 -5.72
N VAL A 60 -16.16 -16.17 -4.69
CA VAL A 60 -15.88 -17.61 -4.76
C VAL A 60 -17.08 -18.38 -4.21
N LEU A 61 -17.68 -19.22 -5.05
CA LEU A 61 -18.72 -20.16 -4.64
C LEU A 61 -18.08 -21.54 -4.54
N LEU A 62 -18.09 -22.15 -3.36
CA LEU A 62 -17.50 -23.49 -3.19
C LEU A 62 -18.53 -24.62 -3.35
N GLU A 63 -19.80 -24.26 -3.48
CA GLU A 63 -20.93 -25.20 -3.51
C GLU A 63 -21.04 -25.94 -4.86
N ASP A 64 -20.63 -25.30 -5.95
CA ASP A 64 -20.61 -25.85 -7.32
C ASP A 64 -19.24 -26.45 -7.70
N GLY A 65 -18.30 -26.47 -6.75
CA GLY A 65 -16.93 -26.95 -6.94
C GLY A 65 -15.94 -25.80 -7.15
N LEU A 66 -14.65 -26.11 -7.02
CA LEU A 66 -13.61 -25.09 -7.19
C LEU A 66 -13.26 -24.92 -8.68
N SER A 67 -13.49 -23.74 -9.23
CA SER A 67 -12.98 -23.38 -10.56
C SER A 67 -11.53 -22.88 -10.52
N GLU A 68 -10.86 -22.89 -11.68
CA GLU A 68 -9.48 -22.40 -11.81
C GLU A 68 -9.35 -20.93 -11.38
N ASP A 69 -10.27 -20.06 -11.84
CA ASP A 69 -10.22 -18.63 -11.54
C ASP A 69 -10.51 -18.36 -10.06
N GLU A 70 -11.39 -19.13 -9.42
CA GLU A 70 -11.65 -19.06 -7.98
C GLU A 70 -10.47 -19.53 -7.14
N ALA A 71 -9.72 -20.53 -7.60
CA ALA A 71 -8.49 -20.96 -6.98
C ALA A 71 -7.45 -19.82 -6.99
N VAL A 72 -7.30 -19.13 -8.13
CA VAL A 72 -6.39 -17.97 -8.27
C VAL A 72 -6.84 -16.82 -7.37
N LEU A 73 -8.13 -16.49 -7.35
CA LEU A 73 -8.70 -15.46 -6.46
C LEU A 73 -8.41 -15.77 -4.99
N THR A 74 -8.67 -17.00 -4.58
CA THR A 74 -8.43 -17.46 -3.20
C THR A 74 -6.95 -17.38 -2.86
N ALA A 75 -6.06 -17.76 -3.80
CA ALA A 75 -4.63 -17.70 -3.59
C ALA A 75 -4.10 -16.25 -3.50
N LEU A 76 -4.54 -15.34 -4.37
CA LEU A 76 -4.15 -13.92 -4.31
C LEU A 76 -4.55 -13.28 -2.98
N SER A 77 -5.71 -13.64 -2.44
CA SER A 77 -6.17 -13.11 -1.15
C SER A 77 -5.43 -13.70 0.05
N ASN A 78 -5.00 -14.97 0.00
CA ASN A 78 -4.47 -15.68 1.17
C ASN A 78 -2.95 -15.95 1.14
N ASN A 79 -2.26 -15.73 0.02
CA ASN A 79 -0.83 -16.01 -0.07
C ASN A 79 -0.01 -15.00 0.74
N SER A 80 0.77 -15.50 1.71
CA SER A 80 1.54 -14.67 2.64
C SER A 80 2.66 -13.86 1.96
N ALA A 81 3.33 -14.43 0.96
CA ALA A 81 4.39 -13.73 0.22
C ALA A 81 3.82 -12.58 -0.63
N PHE A 82 2.66 -12.78 -1.25
CA PHE A 82 1.94 -11.74 -1.98
C PHE A 82 1.44 -10.64 -1.04
N GLN A 83 0.76 -11.01 0.07
CA GLN A 83 0.28 -10.05 1.08
C GLN A 83 1.43 -9.27 1.74
N SER A 84 2.59 -9.90 1.95
CA SER A 84 3.80 -9.22 2.42
C SER A 84 4.29 -8.16 1.42
N THR A 85 4.30 -8.48 0.12
CA THR A 85 4.69 -7.53 -0.92
C THR A 85 3.68 -6.38 -1.03
N LEU A 86 2.39 -6.67 -0.85
CA LEU A 86 1.33 -5.67 -0.82
C LEU A 86 1.47 -4.71 0.38
N ALA A 87 1.80 -5.25 1.56
CA ALA A 87 2.08 -4.43 2.75
C ALA A 87 3.33 -3.55 2.56
N LEU A 88 4.40 -4.08 1.95
CA LEU A 88 5.59 -3.32 1.59
C LEU A 88 5.28 -2.17 0.62
N LEU A 89 4.34 -2.36 -0.32
CA LEU A 89 3.88 -1.29 -1.21
C LEU A 89 3.23 -0.15 -0.41
N GLY A 90 2.39 -0.49 0.58
CA GLY A 90 1.80 0.49 1.50
C GLY A 90 2.85 1.28 2.28
N ALA A 91 3.85 0.59 2.84
CA ALA A 91 4.95 1.22 3.57
C ALA A 91 5.77 2.15 2.66
N ALA A 92 6.18 1.69 1.48
CA ALA A 92 6.93 2.49 0.51
C ALA A 92 6.13 3.70 -0.01
N GLY A 93 4.80 3.59 -0.12
CA GLY A 93 3.92 4.71 -0.40
C GLY A 93 3.91 5.75 0.72
N GLY A 94 3.88 5.29 1.98
CA GLY A 94 4.05 6.14 3.16
C GLY A 94 5.38 6.90 3.15
N ASP A 95 6.48 6.21 2.83
CA ASP A 95 7.81 6.83 2.71
C ASP A 95 7.87 7.88 1.60
N ALA A 96 7.23 7.63 0.46
CA ALA A 96 7.14 8.59 -0.65
C ALA A 96 6.37 9.86 -0.28
N VAL A 97 5.27 9.72 0.48
CA VAL A 97 4.52 10.86 1.04
C VAL A 97 5.36 11.60 2.07
N GLN A 98 6.00 10.88 3.00
CA GLN A 98 6.83 11.44 4.05
C GLN A 98 8.03 12.22 3.48
N ALA A 99 8.67 11.71 2.44
CA ALA A 99 9.78 12.38 1.76
C ALA A 99 9.38 13.72 1.13
N THR A 100 8.09 13.90 0.81
CA THR A 100 7.54 15.15 0.28
C THR A 100 7.31 16.18 1.38
N LEU A 101 7.18 15.78 2.65
CA LEU A 101 6.95 16.69 3.75
C LEU A 101 8.20 17.50 4.09
N LEU A 102 7.97 18.74 4.53
CA LEU A 102 9.02 19.63 4.98
C LEU A 102 9.29 19.36 6.45
N ALA A 103 10.57 19.26 6.83
CA ALA A 103 10.91 19.15 8.25
C ALA A 103 10.61 20.48 8.94
N ASN A 104 9.77 20.43 9.97
CA ASN A 104 9.44 21.62 10.76
C ASN A 104 10.62 21.99 11.66
N PRO A 105 10.97 23.29 11.76
CA PRO A 105 11.97 23.74 12.73
C PRO A 105 11.46 23.46 14.15
N GLN A 106 12.38 23.11 15.05
CA GLN A 106 12.07 22.83 16.45
C GLN A 106 12.49 24.02 17.30
N PHE A 107 11.57 24.50 18.14
CA PHE A 107 11.86 25.54 19.11
C PHE A 107 11.83 24.94 20.51
N LEU A 108 12.98 24.89 21.16
CA LEU A 108 13.12 24.46 22.55
C LEU A 108 13.17 25.67 23.46
N THR A 109 12.36 25.63 24.51
CA THR A 109 12.37 26.63 25.58
C THR A 109 12.59 25.94 26.91
N TYR A 110 13.59 26.40 27.65
CA TYR A 110 13.81 26.08 29.04
C TYR A 110 13.39 27.27 29.87
N PHE A 111 12.29 27.12 30.59
CA PHE A 111 11.81 28.14 31.51
C PHE A 111 12.71 28.18 32.75
N PRO A 112 13.09 29.38 33.22
CA PRO A 112 13.93 29.52 34.40
C PRO A 112 13.21 29.03 35.65
N SER A 113 13.89 28.22 36.47
CA SER A 113 13.44 27.86 37.82
C SER A 113 14.58 28.12 38.81
N GLY A 114 14.38 29.08 39.73
CA GLY A 114 15.39 29.50 40.70
C GLY A 114 16.47 30.37 40.06
N ALA A 115 17.75 30.09 40.34
CA ALA A 115 18.88 30.87 39.84
C ALA A 115 19.36 30.50 38.42
N LYS A 116 18.70 29.54 37.75
CA LYS A 116 19.04 29.16 36.37
C LYS A 116 18.39 30.09 35.37
N GLU A 117 19.20 30.67 34.49
CA GLU A 117 18.74 31.49 33.37
C GLU A 117 17.90 30.67 32.39
N GLY A 118 16.86 31.30 31.83
CA GLY A 118 16.05 30.69 30.78
C GLY A 118 16.84 30.56 29.49
N GLN A 119 16.62 29.48 28.74
CA GLN A 119 17.31 29.23 27.47
C GLN A 119 16.29 29.00 26.35
N TYR A 120 16.55 29.57 25.18
CA TYR A 120 15.73 29.43 23.98
C TYR A 120 16.61 28.97 22.83
N THR A 121 16.26 27.86 22.20
CA THR A 121 17.04 27.26 21.12
C THR A 121 16.16 26.98 19.92
N LEU A 122 16.56 27.46 18.75
CA LEU A 122 15.91 27.17 17.47
C LEU A 122 16.78 26.20 16.67
N PHE A 123 16.24 25.02 16.37
CA PHE A 123 16.85 24.05 15.48
C PHE A 123 16.15 24.10 14.12
N ALA A 124 16.85 24.60 13.11
CA ALA A 124 16.36 24.65 11.73
C ALA A 124 17.13 23.66 10.85
N PRO A 125 16.49 22.62 10.28
CA PRO A 125 17.17 21.60 9.51
C PRO A 125 17.41 22.06 8.06
N ILE A 126 18.38 22.96 7.84
CA ILE A 126 18.64 23.62 6.54
C ILE A 126 18.92 22.60 5.42
N GLU A 127 19.73 21.59 5.72
CA GLU A 127 20.03 20.46 4.82
C GLU A 127 18.77 19.75 4.31
N SER A 128 17.71 19.73 5.13
CA SER A 128 16.48 19.02 4.80
C SER A 128 15.75 19.69 3.63
N TYR A 129 15.84 21.02 3.53
CA TYR A 129 15.26 21.80 2.44
C TYR A 129 16.02 21.56 1.14
N LEU A 130 17.36 21.54 1.20
CA LEU A 130 18.25 21.34 0.04
C LEU A 130 18.21 19.91 -0.50
N LEU A 131 18.20 18.91 0.40
CA LEU A 131 18.23 17.49 0.05
C LEU A 131 16.85 16.90 -0.22
N ARG A 132 15.77 17.65 0.03
CA ARG A 132 14.38 17.24 -0.25
C ARG A 132 14.18 16.65 -1.66
N PRO A 133 14.57 17.32 -2.77
CA PRO A 133 14.34 16.78 -4.11
C PRO A 133 15.01 15.42 -4.33
N ALA A 134 16.22 15.23 -3.79
CA ALA A 134 16.91 13.95 -3.86
C ALA A 134 16.17 12.86 -3.07
N ARG A 135 15.72 13.16 -1.85
CA ARG A 135 14.94 12.23 -1.01
C ARG A 135 13.62 11.82 -1.66
N VAL A 136 12.88 12.78 -2.23
CA VAL A 136 11.66 12.52 -2.99
C VAL A 136 11.94 11.61 -4.20
N LYS A 137 13.02 11.85 -4.95
CA LYS A 137 13.39 11.04 -6.10
C LYS A 137 13.72 9.59 -5.70
N VAL A 138 14.45 9.40 -4.61
CA VAL A 138 14.81 8.07 -4.10
C VAL A 138 13.57 7.32 -3.60
N ALA A 139 12.74 7.96 -2.76
CA ALA A 139 11.53 7.34 -2.22
C ALA A 139 10.54 6.94 -3.32
N ASN A 140 10.32 7.80 -4.32
CA ASN A 140 9.45 7.47 -5.46
C ASN A 140 10.02 6.34 -6.33
N ARG A 141 11.34 6.25 -6.49
CA ARG A 141 11.97 5.14 -7.23
C ARG A 141 11.75 3.81 -6.51
N GLU A 142 11.87 3.81 -5.19
CA GLU A 142 11.63 2.62 -4.38
C GLU A 142 10.16 2.21 -4.41
N TYR A 143 9.23 3.16 -4.26
CA TYR A 143 7.79 2.89 -4.37
C TYR A 143 7.43 2.24 -5.71
N ARG A 144 7.99 2.73 -6.82
CA ARG A 144 7.84 2.12 -8.14
C ARG A 144 8.40 0.70 -8.22
N ARG A 145 9.61 0.50 -7.70
CA ARG A 145 10.27 -0.81 -7.68
C ARG A 145 9.43 -1.86 -6.96
N VAL A 146 8.86 -1.49 -5.80
CA VAL A 146 7.97 -2.37 -5.03
C VAL A 146 6.68 -2.65 -5.79
N GLY A 147 6.10 -1.65 -6.47
CA GLY A 147 4.92 -1.85 -7.33
C GLY A 147 5.17 -2.83 -8.49
N GLU A 148 6.31 -2.69 -9.18
CA GLU A 148 6.74 -3.61 -10.24
C GLU A 148 6.93 -5.05 -9.70
N GLN A 149 7.53 -5.18 -8.50
CA GLN A 149 7.69 -6.46 -7.82
C GLN A 149 6.34 -7.10 -7.43
N LEU A 150 5.37 -6.30 -6.95
CA LEU A 150 4.03 -6.79 -6.61
C LEU A 150 3.32 -7.38 -7.84
N VAL A 151 3.40 -6.69 -8.98
CA VAL A 151 2.82 -7.18 -10.24
C VAL A 151 3.46 -8.50 -10.66
N GLN A 152 4.79 -8.60 -10.63
CA GLN A 152 5.48 -9.84 -10.99
C GLN A 152 5.10 -10.99 -10.05
N ASN A 153 5.03 -10.73 -8.75
CA ASN A 153 4.64 -11.73 -7.75
C ASN A 153 3.19 -12.20 -7.96
N GLY A 154 2.27 -11.29 -8.27
CA GLY A 154 0.88 -11.64 -8.59
C GLY A 154 0.75 -12.51 -9.84
N LEU A 155 1.50 -12.20 -10.91
CA LEU A 155 1.51 -13.00 -12.14
C LEU A 155 2.12 -14.40 -11.93
N ASN A 156 3.23 -14.48 -11.20
CA ASN A 156 3.85 -15.76 -10.85
C ASN A 156 2.91 -16.62 -10.02
N LEU A 157 2.28 -16.04 -8.98
CA LEU A 157 1.33 -16.74 -8.13
C LEU A 157 0.13 -17.26 -8.93
N SER A 158 -0.43 -16.43 -9.82
CA SER A 158 -1.54 -16.85 -10.69
C SER A 158 -1.13 -18.05 -11.55
N ARG A 159 0.04 -17.99 -12.21
CA ARG A 159 0.57 -19.11 -12.99
C ARG A 159 0.72 -20.38 -12.14
N ASP A 160 1.35 -20.27 -10.99
CA ASP A 160 1.66 -21.43 -10.14
C ASP A 160 0.37 -22.09 -9.62
N VAL A 161 -0.65 -21.30 -9.31
CA VAL A 161 -1.97 -21.81 -8.90
C VAL A 161 -2.70 -22.50 -10.05
N ARG A 162 -2.63 -21.96 -11.28
CA ARG A 162 -3.24 -22.59 -12.45
C ARG A 162 -2.61 -23.96 -12.75
N VAL A 163 -1.29 -24.07 -12.63
CA VAL A 163 -0.59 -25.36 -12.76
C VAL A 163 -1.02 -26.34 -11.66
N ALA A 164 -1.03 -25.90 -10.40
CA ALA A 164 -1.46 -26.73 -9.28
C ALA A 164 -2.93 -27.19 -9.41
N TYR A 165 -3.80 -26.33 -9.95
CA TYR A 165 -5.19 -26.66 -10.23
C TYR A 165 -5.31 -27.75 -11.30
N ALA A 166 -4.55 -27.64 -12.39
CA ALA A 166 -4.53 -28.65 -13.45
C ALA A 166 -4.05 -30.01 -12.92
N ASP A 167 -3.00 -30.03 -12.08
CA ASP A 167 -2.51 -31.25 -11.44
C ASP A 167 -3.56 -31.86 -10.51
N TRP A 168 -4.24 -31.04 -9.72
CA TRP A 168 -5.35 -31.47 -8.85
C TRP A 168 -6.52 -32.05 -9.66
N ALA A 169 -6.94 -31.37 -10.73
CA ALA A 169 -8.04 -31.80 -11.59
C ALA A 169 -7.72 -33.15 -12.25
N LEU A 170 -6.48 -33.35 -12.70
CA LEU A 170 -6.01 -34.62 -13.25
C LEU A 170 -6.05 -35.75 -12.21
N ALA A 171 -5.51 -35.50 -11.01
CA ALA A 171 -5.51 -36.49 -9.93
C ALA A 171 -6.94 -36.85 -9.50
N LYS A 172 -7.85 -35.87 -9.47
CA LYS A 172 -9.27 -36.09 -9.17
C LYS A 172 -9.94 -36.99 -10.21
N ALA A 173 -9.75 -36.68 -11.50
CA ALA A 173 -10.29 -37.50 -12.58
C ALA A 173 -9.76 -38.94 -12.56
N GLN A 174 -8.46 -39.15 -12.28
CA GLN A 174 -7.88 -40.48 -12.14
C GLN A 174 -8.49 -41.26 -10.97
N THR A 175 -8.77 -40.59 -9.85
CA THR A 175 -9.40 -41.20 -8.67
C THR A 175 -10.83 -41.62 -8.98
N ASP A 176 -11.58 -40.77 -9.68
CA ASP A 176 -12.97 -41.06 -10.05
C ASP A 176 -13.05 -42.29 -10.98
N LEU A 177 -12.19 -42.35 -12.01
CA LEU A 177 -12.10 -43.51 -12.91
C LEU A 177 -11.65 -44.80 -12.19
N ALA A 178 -10.69 -44.69 -11.26
CA ALA A 178 -10.25 -45.85 -10.48
C ALA A 178 -11.35 -46.40 -9.57
N THR A 179 -12.17 -45.51 -9.01
CA THR A 179 -13.32 -45.86 -8.16
C THR A 179 -14.40 -46.56 -8.99
N GLU A 180 -14.76 -46.02 -10.15
CA GLU A 180 -15.71 -46.65 -11.08
C GLU A 180 -15.21 -48.05 -11.52
N ALA A 181 -13.92 -48.18 -11.85
CA ALA A 181 -13.33 -49.47 -12.22
C ALA A 181 -13.31 -50.48 -11.06
N GLN A 182 -13.31 -50.03 -9.80
CA GLN A 182 -13.43 -50.91 -8.65
C GLN A 182 -14.87 -51.35 -8.45
N GLU A 183 -15.84 -50.44 -8.53
CA GLU A 183 -17.27 -50.76 -8.42
C GLU A 183 -17.72 -51.78 -9.48
N ILE A 184 -17.25 -51.63 -10.73
CA ILE A 184 -17.52 -52.60 -11.79
C ILE A 184 -16.92 -53.98 -11.47
N ARG A 185 -15.73 -54.02 -10.86
CA ARG A 185 -15.08 -55.29 -10.46
C ARG A 185 -15.82 -55.98 -9.32
N ASP A 186 -16.32 -55.22 -8.35
CA ASP A 186 -17.04 -55.77 -7.20
C ASP A 186 -18.46 -56.25 -7.57
N ALA A 187 -18.99 -55.81 -8.72
CA ALA A 187 -20.32 -56.18 -9.23
C ALA A 187 -20.35 -57.45 -10.12
N ILE A 188 -19.19 -58.01 -10.48
CA ILE A 188 -19.04 -59.23 -11.31
C ILE A 188 -18.72 -60.43 -10.42
#